data_AF-A0A7X8AKN1-F1
#
_entry.id   AF-A0A7X8AKN1-F1
#
_cell.length_a   1.000
_cell.length_b   1.000
_cell.length_c   1.000
_cell.angle_alpha   90.00
_cell.angle_beta   90.00
_cell.angle_gamma   90.00
#
_symmetry.space_group_name_H-M   'P 1'
#
loop_
_entity.id
_entity.type
_entity.pdbx_description
1 polymer ?
#
loop_
_entity_poly.entity_id
_entity_poly.type
_entity_poly.pdbx_seq_one_letter_code
_entity_poly.pdbx_strand_id
1 'polypeptide(L)'
;PAPPPPGQAVPRVPVPSVPVPTVPGTRAPAPPPPAGRAAPPPPAANEAQRVTDPELGLSFVPPSGWMAQKQGGGYLLGSNTHAGFIVMLPHQFRSLSEVQAAAGEGFVDEQQGIQLLPAGPFQPLGGNAVGAEFNGLIQGQSARAYAAAVLSPQGGGVTLIAATTAAAYSAAYAGFVRELAGSVRFVPRAAGAGGGGSDASLAQWIAGKYYSYSGGSTLSGGSGTERQVMFCPDGTFYSATESGSYGTGSWGVAGQSSNRARFTIRGDRQSGVIILQWQDGSTDEYRYQVTGESGVILFNGIKFAYAGAPECG
;
A
#
# COMPACT_ATOMS: atom_id res chain seq x y z
N PRO A 1 37.97 -14.79 83.54
CA PRO A 1 38.75 -13.53 83.51
C PRO A 1 37.80 -12.33 83.31
N ALA A 2 37.82 -11.42 84.27
CA ALA A 2 37.02 -10.19 84.32
C ALA A 2 37.36 -9.22 83.17
N PRO A 3 36.46 -8.28 82.81
CA PRO A 3 36.76 -7.25 81.81
C PRO A 3 37.85 -6.29 82.32
N PRO A 4 38.74 -5.76 81.45
CA PRO A 4 39.68 -4.72 81.83
C PRO A 4 39.00 -3.33 81.94
N PRO A 5 39.60 -2.39 82.71
CA PRO A 5 38.98 -1.16 83.20
C PRO A 5 38.92 -0.03 82.16
N PRO A 6 38.11 1.03 82.39
CA PRO A 6 38.01 2.15 81.48
C PRO A 6 39.13 3.16 81.73
N GLY A 7 39.67 3.71 80.64
CA GLY A 7 40.45 4.94 80.67
C GLY A 7 41.88 4.78 80.18
N GLN A 8 42.07 5.06 78.89
CA GLN A 8 43.21 5.85 78.43
C GLN A 8 42.80 6.54 77.11
N ALA A 9 42.81 7.87 77.14
CA ALA A 9 42.58 8.72 75.98
C ALA A 9 43.75 8.57 75.02
N VAL A 10 43.47 8.14 73.79
CA VAL A 10 44.44 8.05 72.71
C VAL A 10 44.46 9.40 71.97
N PRO A 11 45.64 9.98 71.65
CA PRO A 11 45.71 11.27 70.96
C PRO A 11 45.09 11.16 69.56
N ARG A 12 44.22 12.10 69.17
CA ARG A 12 43.77 12.23 67.78
C ARG A 12 44.97 12.61 66.91
N VAL A 13 45.36 11.72 66.02
CA VAL A 13 46.23 12.02 64.88
C VAL A 13 45.47 13.03 63.99
N PRO A 14 46.10 14.13 63.52
CA PRO A 14 45.45 15.02 62.56
C PRO A 14 45.23 14.25 61.26
N VAL A 15 43.97 14.18 60.81
CA VAL A 15 43.63 13.65 59.50
C VAL A 15 44.18 14.63 58.45
N PRO A 16 44.96 14.18 57.44
CA PRO A 16 45.41 15.07 56.39
C PRO A 16 44.19 15.59 55.59
N SER A 17 44.07 16.91 55.51
CA SER A 17 43.07 17.60 54.70
C SER A 17 43.22 17.22 53.24
N VAL A 18 42.28 16.43 52.72
CA VAL A 18 42.15 16.19 51.28
C VAL A 18 41.70 17.51 50.65
N PRO A 19 42.39 18.04 49.63
CA PRO A 19 41.96 19.25 48.95
C PRO A 19 40.61 18.98 48.25
N VAL A 20 39.62 19.82 48.57
CA VAL A 20 38.32 19.84 47.90
C VAL A 20 38.55 20.21 46.43
N PRO A 21 38.07 19.41 45.45
CA PRO A 21 38.07 19.84 44.07
C PRO A 21 37.18 21.08 43.94
N THR A 22 37.77 22.20 43.55
CA THR A 22 37.06 23.41 43.15
C THR A 22 36.09 23.07 42.02
N VAL A 23 34.80 23.09 42.34
CA VAL A 23 33.70 23.00 41.37
C VAL A 23 33.73 24.25 40.51
N PRO A 24 33.91 24.14 39.17
CA PRO A 24 33.74 25.28 38.28
C PRO A 24 32.33 25.83 38.41
N GLY A 25 32.21 27.16 38.45
CA GLY A 25 31.01 27.90 38.80
C GLY A 25 29.70 27.33 38.23
N THR A 26 28.68 27.35 39.07
CA THR A 26 27.28 27.06 38.73
C THR A 26 26.85 27.93 37.55
N ARG A 27 26.92 27.38 36.34
CA ARG A 27 26.15 27.89 35.21
C ARG A 27 24.69 27.70 35.58
N ALA A 28 23.93 28.80 35.62
CA ALA A 28 22.49 28.75 35.76
C ALA A 28 21.91 27.68 34.81
N PRO A 29 20.90 26.90 35.22
CA PRO A 29 20.27 25.95 34.32
C PRO A 29 19.86 26.70 33.06
N ALA A 30 20.32 26.20 31.91
CA ALA A 30 19.87 26.74 30.64
C ALA A 30 18.33 26.69 30.62
N PRO A 31 17.65 27.74 30.15
CA PRO A 31 16.21 27.68 29.98
C PRO A 31 15.89 26.43 29.13
N PRO A 32 14.77 25.75 29.39
CA PRO A 32 14.33 24.65 28.55
C PRO A 32 14.34 25.15 27.09
N PRO A 33 14.75 24.31 26.12
CA PRO A 33 14.69 24.69 24.72
C PRO A 33 13.29 25.26 24.45
N PRO A 34 13.17 26.40 23.74
CA PRO A 34 11.87 26.93 23.41
C PRO A 34 11.07 25.78 22.80
N ALA A 35 9.86 25.54 23.32
CA ALA A 35 8.93 24.55 22.78
C ALA A 35 9.04 24.63 21.26
N GLY A 36 9.56 23.55 20.67
CA GLY A 36 10.10 23.59 19.32
C GLY A 36 9.09 24.31 18.44
N ARG A 37 9.51 25.40 17.77
CA ARG A 37 8.74 25.94 16.66
C ARG A 37 8.37 24.73 15.83
N ALA A 38 7.07 24.47 15.68
CA ALA A 38 6.60 23.50 14.72
C ALA A 38 7.42 23.73 13.45
N ALA A 39 8.03 22.67 12.91
CA ALA A 39 8.72 22.78 11.64
C ALA A 39 7.77 23.55 10.70
N PRO A 40 8.27 24.57 9.97
CA PRO A 40 7.41 25.27 9.02
C PRO A 40 6.72 24.20 8.18
N PRO A 41 5.40 24.32 7.94
CA PRO A 41 4.71 23.36 7.10
C PRO A 41 5.54 23.20 5.82
N PRO A 42 5.71 21.96 5.32
CA PRO A 42 6.41 21.76 4.06
C PRO A 42 5.83 22.75 3.04
N PRO A 43 6.68 23.38 2.20
CA PRO A 43 6.20 24.30 1.18
C PRO A 43 5.06 23.62 0.42
N ALA A 44 3.91 24.29 0.35
CA ALA A 44 2.71 23.71 -0.23
C ALA A 44 2.99 23.23 -1.67
N ALA A 45 2.41 22.09 -2.03
CA ALA A 45 2.44 21.53 -3.37
C ALA A 45 2.18 22.62 -4.42
N ASN A 46 3.05 22.70 -5.43
CA ASN A 46 2.92 23.70 -6.46
C ASN A 46 1.86 23.25 -7.47
N GLU A 47 0.68 23.87 -7.49
CA GLU A 47 -0.40 23.57 -8.45
C GLU A 47 0.06 23.60 -9.92
N ALA A 48 1.12 24.35 -10.25
CA ALA A 48 1.73 24.32 -11.59
C ALA A 48 2.33 22.96 -11.98
N GLN A 49 2.59 22.09 -11.00
CA GLN A 49 3.09 20.72 -11.18
C GLN A 49 1.96 19.67 -11.18
N ARG A 50 0.70 20.09 -11.28
CA ARG A 50 -0.44 19.18 -11.33
C ARG A 50 -0.28 18.16 -12.47
N VAL A 51 -0.28 16.90 -12.10
CA VAL A 51 -0.34 15.77 -13.01
C VAL A 51 -1.80 15.43 -13.23
N THR A 52 -2.22 15.33 -14.50
CA THR A 52 -3.54 14.81 -14.87
C THR A 52 -3.36 13.52 -15.65
N ASP A 53 -3.94 12.44 -15.16
CA ASP A 53 -3.93 11.13 -15.80
C ASP A 53 -5.37 10.71 -16.13
N PRO A 54 -5.83 10.99 -17.37
CA PRO A 54 -7.14 10.58 -17.83
C PRO A 54 -7.32 9.06 -17.93
N GLU A 55 -6.24 8.28 -18.04
CA GLU A 55 -6.30 6.81 -18.08
C GLU A 55 -6.55 6.23 -16.70
N LEU A 56 -5.97 6.83 -15.66
CA LEU A 56 -6.26 6.47 -14.28
C LEU A 56 -7.53 7.14 -13.75
N GLY A 57 -8.01 8.20 -14.38
CA GLY A 57 -9.19 8.96 -13.95
C GLY A 57 -8.89 9.83 -12.73
N LEU A 58 -7.67 10.38 -12.66
CA LEU A 58 -7.23 11.18 -11.51
C LEU A 58 -6.36 12.36 -11.95
N SER A 59 -6.32 13.39 -11.11
CA SER A 59 -5.29 14.43 -11.14
C SER A 59 -4.80 14.68 -9.72
N PHE A 60 -3.54 15.05 -9.57
CA PHE A 60 -2.91 15.29 -8.28
C PHE A 60 -1.75 16.26 -8.42
N VAL A 61 -1.30 16.80 -7.31
CA VAL A 61 -0.09 17.63 -7.23
C VAL A 61 0.95 16.87 -6.41
N PRO A 62 2.13 16.54 -6.97
CA PRO A 62 3.24 15.98 -6.19
C PRO A 62 3.59 16.88 -5.00
N PRO A 63 3.93 16.33 -3.83
CA PRO A 63 4.39 17.15 -2.71
C PRO A 63 5.64 17.93 -3.08
N SER A 64 5.87 19.07 -2.44
CA SER A 64 7.04 19.88 -2.77
C SER A 64 8.37 19.11 -2.60
N GLY A 65 9.25 19.24 -3.59
CA GLY A 65 10.52 18.50 -3.64
C GLY A 65 10.41 17.05 -4.16
N TRP A 66 9.22 16.62 -4.56
CA TRP A 66 8.97 15.31 -5.17
C TRP A 66 8.62 15.44 -6.65
N MET A 67 9.12 14.52 -7.47
CA MET A 67 8.85 14.46 -8.90
C MET A 67 8.15 13.14 -9.22
N ALA A 68 6.97 13.21 -9.84
CA ALA A 68 6.18 12.04 -10.19
C ALA A 68 6.55 11.50 -11.57
N GLN A 69 6.75 10.19 -11.65
CA GLN A 69 6.94 9.45 -12.88
C GLN A 69 5.91 8.33 -12.95
N LYS A 70 5.20 8.23 -14.07
CA LYS A 70 4.27 7.12 -14.30
C LYS A 70 5.09 5.83 -14.47
N GLN A 71 4.75 4.81 -13.69
CA GLN A 71 5.44 3.51 -13.72
C GLN A 71 4.43 2.39 -13.45
N GLY A 72 4.38 1.41 -14.34
CA GLY A 72 3.38 0.34 -14.27
C GLY A 72 1.96 0.89 -14.31
N GLY A 73 1.12 0.46 -13.36
CA GLY A 73 -0.27 0.91 -13.22
C GLY A 73 -0.47 2.16 -12.34
N GLY A 74 0.60 2.87 -11.95
CA GLY A 74 0.51 4.02 -11.05
C GLY A 74 1.69 4.99 -11.19
N TYR A 75 2.06 5.63 -10.09
CA TYR A 75 3.14 6.62 -10.05
C TYR A 75 4.18 6.28 -8.99
N LEU A 76 5.45 6.40 -9.37
CA LEU A 76 6.58 6.47 -8.45
C LEU A 76 7.02 7.93 -8.36
N LEU A 77 7.14 8.46 -7.16
CA LEU A 77 7.68 9.78 -6.90
C LEU A 77 9.03 9.64 -6.21
N GLY A 78 10.03 10.33 -6.77
CA GLY A 78 11.38 10.44 -6.20
C GLY A 78 11.66 11.86 -5.72
N SER A 79 12.60 11.99 -4.79
CA SER A 79 13.09 13.27 -4.29
C SER A 79 14.61 13.31 -4.30
N ASN A 80 15.19 14.47 -4.61
CA ASN A 80 16.62 14.70 -4.50
C ASN A 80 17.03 15.16 -3.09
N THR A 81 16.05 15.48 -2.23
CA THR A 81 16.25 16.06 -0.90
C THR A 81 15.75 15.17 0.23
N HIS A 82 14.90 14.18 -0.09
CA HIS A 82 14.38 13.21 0.86
C HIS A 82 14.74 11.79 0.43
N ALA A 83 15.25 10.99 1.36
CA ALA A 83 15.57 9.60 1.10
C ALA A 83 14.30 8.76 0.93
N GLY A 84 14.34 7.74 0.07
CA GLY A 84 13.21 6.85 -0.16
C GLY A 84 12.32 7.30 -1.30
N PHE A 85 11.06 6.90 -1.28
CA PHE A 85 10.12 7.06 -2.39
C PHE A 85 8.68 7.28 -1.90
N ILE A 86 7.84 7.82 -2.78
CA ILE A 86 6.39 7.75 -2.63
C ILE A 86 5.83 6.94 -3.81
N VAL A 87 4.95 5.99 -3.54
CA VAL A 87 4.22 5.25 -4.58
C VAL A 87 2.74 5.59 -4.46
N MET A 88 2.10 5.85 -5.60
CA MET A 88 0.66 5.97 -5.75
C MET A 88 0.16 4.86 -6.65
N LEU A 89 -0.74 4.02 -6.13
CA LEU A 89 -1.31 2.89 -6.87
C LEU A 89 -2.84 2.93 -6.78
N PRO A 90 -3.55 2.66 -7.88
CA PRO A 90 -4.99 2.56 -7.83
C PRO A 90 -5.41 1.35 -6.98
N HIS A 91 -6.52 1.49 -6.25
CA HIS A 91 -7.14 0.40 -5.51
C HIS A 91 -8.63 0.31 -5.84
N GLN A 92 -9.27 -0.78 -5.41
CA GLN A 92 -10.70 -1.03 -5.66
C GLN A 92 -11.57 -1.10 -4.41
N PHE A 93 -11.01 -0.79 -3.24
CA PHE A 93 -11.78 -0.69 -1.99
C PHE A 93 -12.98 0.23 -2.17
N ARG A 94 -14.14 -0.23 -1.71
CA ARG A 94 -15.42 0.49 -1.81
C ARG A 94 -15.71 1.29 -0.54
N SER A 95 -14.99 1.01 0.54
CA SER A 95 -15.23 1.60 1.86
C SER A 95 -13.94 1.77 2.65
N LEU A 96 -13.94 2.70 3.61
CA LEU A 96 -12.81 2.90 4.52
C LEU A 96 -12.60 1.68 5.44
N SER A 97 -13.67 0.96 5.77
CA SER A 97 -13.60 -0.30 6.50
C SER A 97 -12.85 -1.38 5.72
N GLU A 98 -13.09 -1.51 4.42
CA GLU A 98 -12.33 -2.45 3.57
C GLU A 98 -10.86 -2.06 3.50
N VAL A 99 -10.56 -0.77 3.35
CA VAL A 99 -9.17 -0.27 3.39
C VAL A 99 -8.50 -0.66 4.71
N GLN A 100 -9.14 -0.39 5.84
CA GLN A 100 -8.58 -0.66 7.17
C GLN A 100 -8.38 -2.15 7.40
N ALA A 101 -9.32 -2.99 6.97
CA ALA A 101 -9.18 -4.44 7.06
C ALA A 101 -7.98 -4.93 6.23
N ALA A 102 -7.88 -4.52 4.98
CA ALA A 102 -6.79 -4.92 4.09
C ALA A 102 -5.43 -4.37 4.55
N ALA A 103 -5.38 -3.11 4.95
CA ALA A 103 -4.17 -2.49 5.45
C ALA A 103 -3.75 -3.07 6.81
N GLY A 104 -4.69 -3.62 7.59
CA GLY A 104 -4.43 -4.34 8.83
C GLY A 104 -3.56 -5.58 8.66
N GLU A 105 -3.59 -6.20 7.47
CA GLU A 105 -2.74 -7.34 7.12
C GLU A 105 -1.31 -6.92 6.74
N GLY A 106 -1.11 -5.65 6.35
CA GLY A 106 0.18 -5.06 6.01
C GLY A 106 0.67 -5.34 4.57
N PHE A 107 1.53 -4.47 4.05
CA PHE A 107 2.12 -4.56 2.71
C PHE A 107 3.23 -5.60 2.66
N VAL A 108 2.88 -6.80 2.20
CA VAL A 108 3.84 -7.87 1.95
C VAL A 108 4.00 -8.08 0.45
N ASP A 109 5.22 -8.35 -0.02
CA ASP A 109 5.54 -8.87 -1.35
C ASP A 109 6.87 -9.62 -1.20
N GLU A 110 6.81 -10.94 -1.07
CA GLU A 110 8.00 -11.77 -0.81
C GLU A 110 8.99 -11.75 -1.98
N GLN A 111 8.50 -11.66 -3.23
CA GLN A 111 9.34 -11.62 -4.42
C GLN A 111 10.15 -10.32 -4.47
N GLN A 112 9.54 -9.21 -4.03
CA GLN A 112 10.19 -7.91 -3.94
C GLN A 112 10.77 -7.64 -2.54
N GLY A 113 10.78 -8.64 -1.64
CA GLY A 113 11.30 -8.52 -0.28
C GLY A 113 10.66 -7.39 0.54
N ILE A 114 9.38 -7.09 0.31
CA ILE A 114 8.61 -6.06 1.03
C ILE A 114 7.81 -6.75 2.13
N GLN A 115 7.87 -6.20 3.34
CA GLN A 115 7.03 -6.58 4.47
C GLN A 115 6.84 -5.37 5.37
N LEU A 116 5.70 -4.70 5.30
CA LEU A 116 5.38 -3.51 6.08
C LEU A 116 4.08 -3.76 6.84
N LEU A 117 4.15 -3.87 8.16
CA LEU A 117 3.00 -4.09 9.02
C LEU A 117 2.54 -2.76 9.66
N PRO A 118 1.26 -2.61 10.01
CA PRO A 118 0.78 -1.44 10.73
C PRO A 118 1.54 -1.23 12.04
N ALA A 119 2.02 0.00 12.26
CA ALA A 119 2.77 0.41 13.44
C ALA A 119 1.96 1.35 14.37
N GLY A 120 0.69 1.59 14.04
CA GLY A 120 -0.18 2.49 14.80
C GLY A 120 -1.63 2.43 14.31
N PRO A 121 -2.54 3.19 14.96
CA PRO A 121 -3.95 3.19 14.58
C PRO A 121 -4.18 3.86 13.23
N PHE A 122 -5.22 3.41 12.53
CA PHE A 122 -5.73 4.07 11.33
C PHE A 122 -6.47 5.36 11.71
N GLN A 123 -6.01 6.48 11.17
CA GLN A 123 -6.53 7.81 11.45
C GLN A 123 -7.22 8.40 10.22
N PRO A 124 -8.41 9.00 10.37
CA PRO A 124 -9.03 9.77 9.30
C PRO A 124 -8.13 10.94 8.88
N LEU A 125 -8.00 11.17 7.58
CA LEU A 125 -7.25 12.31 7.02
C LEU A 125 -8.17 13.43 6.50
N GLY A 126 -9.49 13.26 6.67
CA GLY A 126 -10.53 14.14 6.15
C GLY A 126 -11.26 13.52 4.95
N GLY A 127 -12.55 13.87 4.80
CA GLY A 127 -13.37 13.38 3.70
C GLY A 127 -13.46 11.85 3.64
N ASN A 128 -12.93 11.28 2.57
CA ASN A 128 -12.98 9.88 2.21
C ASN A 128 -11.59 9.20 2.23
N ALA A 129 -10.72 9.64 3.15
CA ALA A 129 -9.36 9.14 3.29
C ALA A 129 -9.00 8.68 4.71
N VAL A 130 -8.16 7.66 4.79
CA VAL A 130 -7.62 7.09 6.04
C VAL A 130 -6.14 6.80 5.87
N GLY A 131 -5.34 7.00 6.93
CA GLY A 131 -3.90 6.69 6.89
C GLY A 131 -3.34 6.16 8.21
N ALA A 132 -2.20 5.49 8.14
CA ALA A 132 -1.50 4.91 9.27
C ALA A 132 0.02 4.85 9.04
N GLU A 133 0.76 4.68 10.13
CA GLU A 133 2.18 4.34 10.08
C GLU A 133 2.38 2.84 9.89
N PHE A 134 3.46 2.48 9.19
CA PHE A 134 3.87 1.10 8.95
C PHE A 134 5.37 0.94 9.22
N ASN A 135 5.77 -0.26 9.63
CA ASN A 135 7.16 -0.64 9.88
C ASN A 135 7.45 -2.05 9.36
N GLY A 136 8.70 -2.31 9.04
CA GLY A 136 9.14 -3.66 8.68
C GLY A 136 10.38 -3.64 7.79
N LEU A 137 10.36 -4.40 6.70
CA LEU A 137 11.49 -4.62 5.81
C LEU A 137 11.14 -4.25 4.37
N ILE A 138 12.09 -3.66 3.66
CA ILE A 138 12.09 -3.53 2.19
C ILE A 138 13.45 -4.01 1.73
N GLN A 139 13.48 -5.03 0.87
CA GLN A 139 14.71 -5.65 0.36
C GLN A 139 15.68 -6.04 1.51
N GLY A 140 15.12 -6.57 2.60
CA GLY A 140 15.88 -6.96 3.80
C GLY A 140 16.39 -5.81 4.67
N GLN A 141 16.13 -4.54 4.32
CA GLN A 141 16.51 -3.38 5.12
C GLN A 141 15.34 -2.88 5.97
N SER A 142 15.60 -2.50 7.22
CA SER A 142 14.57 -1.92 8.10
C SER A 142 14.02 -0.63 7.49
N ALA A 143 12.71 -0.63 7.28
CA ALA A 143 11.96 0.45 6.64
C ALA A 143 10.81 0.92 7.53
N ARG A 144 10.46 2.19 7.35
CA ARG A 144 9.24 2.78 7.89
C ARG A 144 8.49 3.48 6.76
N ALA A 145 7.17 3.45 6.84
CA ALA A 145 6.32 4.09 5.86
C ALA A 145 5.16 4.82 6.55
N TYR A 146 4.65 5.84 5.87
CA TYR A 146 3.29 6.33 6.09
C TYR A 146 2.46 5.96 4.87
N ALA A 147 1.30 5.35 5.08
CA ALA A 147 0.39 5.05 3.99
C ALA A 147 -0.97 5.69 4.21
N ALA A 148 -1.62 6.08 3.12
CA ALA A 148 -3.01 6.53 3.12
C ALA A 148 -3.76 5.97 1.92
N ALA A 149 -5.04 5.67 2.10
CA ALA A 149 -5.95 5.44 0.99
C ALA A 149 -6.89 6.63 0.85
N VAL A 150 -7.17 7.03 -0.38
CA VAL A 150 -8.16 8.05 -0.73
C VAL A 150 -9.19 7.38 -1.64
N LEU A 151 -10.41 7.22 -1.14
CA LEU A 151 -11.49 6.63 -1.95
C LEU A 151 -11.94 7.60 -3.03
N SER A 152 -12.46 7.07 -4.13
CA SER A 152 -13.23 7.86 -5.10
C SER A 152 -14.71 7.88 -4.71
N PRO A 153 -15.49 8.90 -5.11
CA PRO A 153 -16.94 8.90 -4.92
C PRO A 153 -17.68 7.73 -5.62
N GLN A 154 -17.04 7.09 -6.59
CA GLN A 154 -17.61 6.03 -7.43
C GLN A 154 -17.15 4.62 -6.98
N GLY A 155 -16.45 4.52 -5.85
CA GLY A 155 -15.75 3.30 -5.43
C GLY A 155 -14.33 3.20 -6.01
N GLY A 156 -13.49 2.37 -5.41
CA GLY A 156 -12.05 2.38 -5.68
C GLY A 156 -11.37 3.66 -5.19
N GLY A 157 -10.18 3.95 -5.70
CA GLY A 157 -9.41 5.12 -5.27
C GLY A 157 -7.91 4.92 -5.48
N VAL A 158 -7.10 5.59 -4.65
CA VAL A 158 -5.64 5.48 -4.67
C VAL A 158 -5.05 5.20 -3.29
N THR A 159 -4.08 4.29 -3.25
CA THR A 159 -3.21 4.03 -2.10
C THR A 159 -1.92 4.81 -2.32
N LEU A 160 -1.53 5.60 -1.33
CA LEU A 160 -0.33 6.41 -1.29
C LEU A 160 0.59 5.83 -0.21
N ILE A 161 1.84 5.53 -0.54
CA ILE A 161 2.81 4.97 0.41
C ILE A 161 4.11 5.76 0.30
N ALA A 162 4.46 6.51 1.34
CA ALA A 162 5.77 7.15 1.45
C ALA A 162 6.65 6.28 2.35
N ALA A 163 7.69 5.66 1.79
CA ALA A 163 8.55 4.73 2.48
C ALA A 163 10.02 5.16 2.41
N THR A 164 10.76 4.90 3.49
CA THR A 164 12.20 5.13 3.57
C THR A 164 12.83 4.18 4.58
N THR A 165 14.15 4.24 4.75
CA THR A 165 14.82 3.47 5.81
C THR A 165 14.38 3.95 7.19
N ALA A 166 14.38 3.05 8.18
CA ALA A 166 14.00 3.39 9.55
C ALA A 166 14.83 4.55 10.13
N ALA A 167 16.10 4.66 9.74
CA ALA A 167 17.02 5.72 10.17
C ALA A 167 16.71 7.08 9.54
N ALA A 168 16.19 7.12 8.31
CA ALA A 168 15.88 8.36 7.59
C ALA A 168 14.41 8.83 7.78
N TYR A 169 13.59 8.02 8.45
CA TYR A 169 12.18 8.31 8.64
C TYR A 169 11.96 9.47 9.62
N SER A 170 11.00 10.33 9.31
CA SER A 170 10.59 11.46 10.16
C SER A 170 9.10 11.77 9.97
N ALA A 171 8.56 12.70 10.77
CA ALA A 171 7.17 13.14 10.63
C ALA A 171 6.85 13.78 9.24
N ALA A 172 7.88 14.16 8.47
CA ALA A 172 7.72 14.72 7.13
C ALA A 172 7.02 13.75 6.15
N TYR A 173 7.25 12.44 6.27
CA TYR A 173 6.65 11.44 5.36
C TYR A 173 5.13 11.38 5.49
N ALA A 174 4.62 11.50 6.72
CA ALA A 174 3.18 11.65 6.93
C ALA A 174 2.66 12.97 6.34
N GLY A 175 3.46 14.05 6.42
CA GLY A 175 3.17 15.32 5.76
C GLY A 175 3.02 15.19 4.24
N PHE A 176 4.00 14.57 3.58
CA PHE A 176 3.98 14.38 2.12
C PHE A 176 2.76 13.58 1.65
N VAL A 177 2.41 12.51 2.37
CA VAL A 177 1.24 11.69 2.02
C VAL A 177 -0.05 12.47 2.22
N ARG A 178 -0.18 13.25 3.30
CA ARG A 178 -1.39 14.07 3.52
C ARG A 178 -1.53 15.17 2.48
N GLU A 179 -0.44 15.80 2.10
CA GLU A 179 -0.40 16.81 1.04
C GLU A 179 -0.81 16.21 -0.31
N LEU A 180 -0.27 15.04 -0.66
CA LEU A 180 -0.66 14.30 -1.85
C LEU A 180 -2.13 13.87 -1.80
N ALA A 181 -2.58 13.30 -0.68
CA ALA A 181 -3.97 12.89 -0.50
C ALA A 181 -4.95 14.07 -0.67
N GLY A 182 -4.62 15.23 -0.10
CA GLY A 182 -5.43 16.45 -0.21
C GLY A 182 -5.46 17.06 -1.61
N SER A 183 -4.48 16.73 -2.48
CA SER A 183 -4.40 17.24 -3.85
C SER A 183 -5.10 16.33 -4.87
N VAL A 184 -5.36 15.07 -4.54
CA VAL A 184 -6.06 14.11 -5.40
C VAL A 184 -7.45 14.64 -5.77
N ARG A 185 -7.75 14.62 -7.07
CA ARG A 185 -9.07 14.86 -7.64
C ARG A 185 -9.37 13.74 -8.61
N PHE A 186 -10.48 13.05 -8.43
CA PHE A 186 -10.95 12.06 -9.39
C PHE A 186 -11.62 12.78 -10.55
N VAL A 187 -11.18 12.47 -11.78
CA VAL A 187 -11.74 13.01 -13.02
C VAL A 187 -12.39 11.88 -13.80
N PRO A 188 -13.44 12.16 -14.61
CA PRO A 188 -13.99 11.16 -15.52
C PRO A 188 -12.85 10.55 -16.36
N ARG A 189 -12.71 9.23 -16.29
CA ARG A 189 -11.73 8.52 -17.10
C ARG A 189 -12.10 8.69 -18.57
N ALA A 190 -11.12 8.93 -19.43
CA ALA A 190 -11.39 8.90 -20.87
C ALA A 190 -11.93 7.51 -21.22
N ALA A 191 -13.10 7.44 -21.86
CA ALA A 191 -13.57 6.19 -22.46
C ALA A 191 -12.46 5.75 -23.41
N GLY A 192 -11.83 4.60 -23.11
CA GLY A 192 -10.64 4.14 -23.82
C GLY A 192 -10.88 4.23 -25.33
N ALA A 193 -9.93 4.84 -26.05
CA ALA A 193 -9.91 4.80 -27.50
C ALA A 193 -9.87 3.33 -27.93
N GLY A 194 -11.04 2.77 -28.26
CA GLY A 194 -11.18 1.41 -28.75
C GLY A 194 -10.53 1.31 -30.12
N GLY A 195 -9.41 0.61 -30.20
CA GLY A 195 -8.73 0.31 -31.45
C GLY A 195 -7.85 -0.93 -31.31
N GLY A 196 -8.23 -2.02 -31.99
CA GLY A 196 -7.26 -3.05 -32.36
C GLY A 196 -7.73 -4.51 -32.42
N GLY A 197 -8.93 -4.85 -31.95
CA GLY A 197 -9.49 -6.19 -32.11
C GLY A 197 -11.01 -6.14 -31.99
N SER A 198 -11.73 -6.91 -32.79
CA SER A 198 -13.14 -7.16 -32.48
C SER A 198 -13.22 -7.81 -31.09
N ASP A 199 -14.26 -7.51 -30.32
CA ASP A 199 -14.48 -8.09 -28.98
C ASP A 199 -14.31 -9.62 -29.00
N ALA A 200 -14.65 -10.29 -30.11
CA ALA A 200 -14.42 -11.71 -30.33
C ALA A 200 -12.93 -12.11 -30.41
N SER A 201 -12.10 -11.35 -31.14
CA SER A 201 -10.65 -11.60 -31.21
C SER A 201 -9.93 -11.35 -29.88
N LEU A 202 -10.45 -10.42 -29.08
CA LEU A 202 -9.92 -10.07 -27.78
C LEU A 202 -10.40 -11.06 -26.71
N ALA A 203 -11.65 -11.53 -26.80
CA ALA A 203 -12.19 -12.63 -26.01
C ALA A 203 -11.41 -13.93 -26.26
N GLN A 204 -11.05 -14.22 -27.52
CA GLN A 204 -10.22 -15.36 -27.86
C GLN A 204 -8.81 -15.26 -27.26
N TRP A 205 -8.23 -14.06 -27.26
CA TRP A 205 -6.90 -13.83 -26.73
C TRP A 205 -6.85 -13.97 -25.21
N ILE A 206 -7.85 -13.47 -24.50
CA ILE A 206 -7.89 -13.51 -23.03
C ILE A 206 -8.41 -14.85 -22.49
N ALA A 207 -8.87 -15.74 -23.35
CA ALA A 207 -9.39 -17.04 -22.95
C ALA A 207 -8.30 -17.88 -22.26
N GLY A 208 -8.61 -18.37 -21.06
CA GLY A 208 -7.62 -19.01 -20.20
C GLY A 208 -8.09 -19.21 -18.77
N LYS A 209 -7.36 -20.07 -18.06
CA LYS A 209 -7.40 -20.18 -16.60
C LYS A 209 -6.32 -19.30 -16.01
N TYR A 210 -6.68 -18.58 -14.96
CA TYR A 210 -5.81 -17.62 -14.30
C TYR A 210 -5.87 -17.81 -12.80
N TYR A 211 -4.71 -17.84 -12.15
CA TYR A 211 -4.57 -18.06 -10.72
C TYR A 211 -3.93 -16.85 -10.08
N SER A 212 -4.49 -16.43 -8.96
CA SER A 212 -3.86 -15.51 -8.03
C SER A 212 -3.63 -16.27 -6.73
N TYR A 213 -2.38 -16.63 -6.47
CA TYR A 213 -1.96 -17.14 -5.16
C TYR A 213 -1.69 -15.94 -4.26
N SER A 214 -2.55 -15.70 -3.29
CA SER A 214 -2.20 -14.82 -2.19
C SER A 214 -1.34 -15.60 -1.18
N GLY A 215 -0.08 -15.85 -1.52
CA GLY A 215 0.96 -15.80 -0.49
C GLY A 215 1.05 -14.34 -0.11
N GLY A 216 0.67 -14.00 1.13
CA GLY A 216 0.35 -12.66 1.62
C GLY A 216 0.99 -11.55 0.78
N SER A 217 0.20 -10.90 -0.07
CA SER A 217 0.66 -9.75 -0.84
C SER A 217 -0.44 -8.71 -0.96
N THR A 218 -0.33 -7.63 -0.19
CA THR A 218 -1.27 -6.51 -0.26
C THR A 218 -0.73 -5.42 -1.20
N LEU A 219 -1.10 -5.49 -2.47
CA LEU A 219 -1.65 -4.28 -3.10
C LEU A 219 -3.19 -4.25 -3.01
N SER A 220 -3.76 -5.36 -2.55
CA SER A 220 -5.06 -5.48 -1.89
C SER A 220 -5.12 -6.89 -1.31
N GLY A 221 -4.60 -7.09 -0.10
CA GLY A 221 -4.62 -8.40 0.57
C GLY A 221 -5.70 -8.39 1.63
N GLY A 222 -6.64 -9.31 1.45
CA GLY A 222 -7.44 -9.88 2.50
C GLY A 222 -7.23 -11.39 2.38
N SER A 223 -6.64 -12.00 3.41
CA SER A 223 -6.49 -13.44 3.72
C SER A 223 -6.02 -14.36 2.58
N GLY A 224 -5.10 -15.29 2.86
CA GLY A 224 -4.70 -16.36 1.93
C GLY A 224 -5.90 -17.09 1.31
N THR A 225 -6.34 -16.65 0.14
CA THR A 225 -7.43 -17.19 -0.65
C THR A 225 -6.92 -17.30 -2.07
N GLU A 226 -6.68 -18.53 -2.51
CA GLU A 226 -6.46 -18.79 -3.92
C GLU A 226 -7.69 -18.31 -4.69
N ARG A 227 -7.48 -17.34 -5.58
CA ARG A 227 -8.52 -16.83 -6.47
C ARG A 227 -8.24 -17.39 -7.85
N GLN A 228 -9.22 -18.10 -8.40
CA GLN A 228 -9.16 -18.60 -9.75
C GLN A 228 -10.22 -17.89 -10.58
N VAL A 229 -9.84 -17.43 -11.76
CA VAL A 229 -10.77 -16.95 -12.76
C VAL A 229 -10.53 -17.67 -14.07
N MET A 230 -11.61 -17.92 -14.80
CA MET A 230 -11.56 -18.56 -16.10
C MET A 230 -12.41 -17.79 -17.09
N PHE A 231 -11.78 -17.41 -18.20
CA PHE A 231 -12.44 -16.78 -19.34
C PHE A 231 -12.56 -17.82 -20.45
N CYS A 232 -13.77 -18.11 -20.87
CA CYS A 232 -14.05 -19.01 -21.98
C CYS A 232 -14.16 -18.25 -23.32
N PRO A 233 -13.69 -18.83 -24.43
CA PRO A 233 -13.81 -18.23 -25.77
C PRO A 233 -15.24 -17.85 -26.18
N ASP A 234 -16.22 -18.57 -25.64
CA ASP A 234 -17.65 -18.38 -25.91
C ASP A 234 -18.25 -17.18 -25.16
N GLY A 235 -17.47 -16.45 -24.36
CA GLY A 235 -17.91 -15.34 -23.52
C GLY A 235 -18.44 -15.77 -22.14
N THR A 236 -18.20 -17.00 -21.70
CA THR A 236 -18.54 -17.45 -20.34
C THR A 236 -17.40 -17.16 -19.36
N PHE A 237 -17.72 -16.67 -18.17
CA PHE A 237 -16.77 -16.39 -17.09
C PHE A 237 -17.07 -17.27 -15.88
N TYR A 238 -16.02 -17.76 -15.22
CA TYR A 238 -16.10 -18.43 -13.94
C TYR A 238 -15.14 -17.78 -12.93
N SER A 239 -15.55 -17.76 -11.67
CA SER A 239 -14.69 -17.38 -10.54
C SER A 239 -14.79 -18.40 -9.41
N ALA A 240 -13.67 -18.66 -8.75
CA ALA A 240 -13.60 -19.45 -7.53
C ALA A 240 -12.66 -18.77 -6.53
N THR A 241 -12.98 -18.89 -5.24
CA THR A 241 -12.16 -18.41 -4.13
C THR A 241 -12.11 -19.53 -3.10
N GLU A 242 -10.93 -19.89 -2.62
CA GLU A 242 -10.75 -21.00 -1.67
C GLU A 242 -11.37 -20.74 -0.29
N SER A 243 -12.67 -20.95 -0.19
CA SER A 243 -13.29 -21.69 0.91
C SER A 243 -14.14 -22.87 0.40
N GLY A 244 -13.93 -23.31 -0.84
CA GLY A 244 -14.67 -24.41 -1.48
C GLY A 244 -13.73 -25.40 -2.19
N SER A 245 -13.47 -26.53 -1.52
CA SER A 245 -12.98 -27.82 -2.04
C SER A 245 -11.95 -27.83 -3.18
N TYR A 246 -10.70 -28.17 -2.81
CA TYR A 246 -9.72 -28.79 -3.69
C TYR A 246 -10.31 -30.02 -4.40
N GLY A 247 -10.20 -30.06 -5.72
CA GLY A 247 -10.63 -31.22 -6.50
C GLY A 247 -10.37 -31.04 -7.98
N THR A 248 -9.29 -31.65 -8.45
CA THR A 248 -9.06 -31.94 -9.86
C THR A 248 -10.33 -32.52 -10.50
N GLY A 249 -10.94 -31.79 -11.43
CA GLY A 249 -11.92 -32.35 -12.37
C GLY A 249 -13.41 -32.02 -12.18
N SER A 250 -13.80 -30.87 -11.61
CA SER A 250 -15.23 -30.51 -11.61
C SER A 250 -15.53 -29.01 -11.73
N TRP A 251 -15.25 -28.44 -12.91
CA TRP A 251 -15.95 -27.23 -13.38
C TRP A 251 -17.34 -27.63 -13.89
N GLY A 252 -18.26 -28.07 -13.01
CA GLY A 252 -19.58 -28.50 -13.50
C GLY A 252 -20.51 -29.24 -12.55
N VAL A 253 -20.12 -29.57 -11.31
CA VAL A 253 -21.00 -30.32 -10.41
C VAL A 253 -21.01 -29.73 -9.01
N ALA A 254 -22.23 -29.41 -8.54
CA ALA A 254 -22.61 -28.96 -7.19
C ALA A 254 -22.51 -27.46 -6.87
N GLY A 255 -23.53 -26.72 -7.32
CA GLY A 255 -24.33 -25.90 -6.40
C GLY A 255 -23.76 -24.56 -5.93
N GLN A 256 -23.70 -23.57 -6.82
CA GLN A 256 -24.00 -22.15 -6.51
C GLN A 256 -24.00 -21.34 -7.82
N SER A 257 -25.17 -20.86 -8.25
CA SER A 257 -25.37 -20.04 -9.45
C SER A 257 -24.65 -18.67 -9.42
N SER A 258 -23.93 -18.36 -8.34
CA SER A 258 -23.26 -17.08 -8.08
C SER A 258 -21.87 -16.94 -8.70
N ASN A 259 -21.27 -18.02 -9.19
CA ASN A 259 -19.86 -18.03 -9.60
C ASN A 259 -19.65 -18.02 -11.12
N ARG A 260 -20.74 -17.88 -11.90
CA ARG A 260 -20.74 -17.85 -13.36
C ARG A 260 -21.33 -16.53 -13.87
N ALA A 261 -20.65 -15.91 -14.84
CA ALA A 261 -21.12 -14.72 -15.54
C ALA A 261 -20.98 -14.87 -17.06
N ARG A 262 -21.61 -13.98 -17.81
CA ARG A 262 -21.22 -13.68 -19.19
C ARG A 262 -20.20 -12.56 -19.16
N PHE A 263 -19.17 -12.61 -19.98
CA PHE A 263 -18.24 -11.50 -20.13
C PHE A 263 -18.24 -10.93 -21.53
N THR A 264 -18.02 -9.62 -21.59
CA THR A 264 -17.61 -8.92 -22.81
C THR A 264 -16.30 -8.19 -22.51
N ILE A 265 -15.49 -7.93 -23.52
CA ILE A 265 -14.18 -7.32 -23.34
C ILE A 265 -13.98 -6.22 -24.38
N ARG A 266 -13.47 -5.07 -23.93
CA ARG A 266 -13.16 -3.90 -24.74
C ARG A 266 -11.75 -3.41 -24.40
N GLY A 267 -11.00 -2.98 -25.40
CA GLY A 267 -9.62 -2.52 -25.23
C GLY A 267 -8.69 -3.10 -26.29
N ASP A 268 -7.45 -3.37 -25.90
CA ASP A 268 -6.43 -3.98 -26.74
C ASP A 268 -5.68 -5.10 -25.99
N ARG A 269 -4.64 -5.69 -26.57
CA ARG A 269 -3.87 -6.77 -25.92
C ARG A 269 -2.93 -6.30 -24.80
N GLN A 270 -2.94 -5.01 -24.45
CA GLN A 270 -2.15 -4.44 -23.37
C GLN A 270 -3.02 -4.02 -22.19
N SER A 271 -4.19 -3.41 -22.44
CA SER A 271 -5.10 -3.01 -21.39
C SER A 271 -6.54 -2.83 -21.87
N GLY A 272 -7.48 -2.86 -20.93
CA GLY A 272 -8.87 -2.62 -21.23
C GLY A 272 -9.81 -2.98 -20.08
N VAL A 273 -11.06 -3.24 -20.45
CA VAL A 273 -12.17 -3.48 -19.55
C VAL A 273 -12.91 -4.74 -19.97
N ILE A 274 -13.15 -5.61 -19.00
CA ILE A 274 -14.02 -6.77 -19.08
C ILE A 274 -15.28 -6.44 -18.29
N ILE A 275 -16.45 -6.59 -18.90
CA ILE A 275 -17.73 -6.43 -18.22
C ILE A 275 -18.27 -7.82 -17.96
N LEU A 276 -18.47 -8.15 -16.69
CA LEU A 276 -19.13 -9.36 -16.24
C LEU A 276 -20.60 -9.06 -16.02
N GLN A 277 -21.47 -9.90 -16.56
CA GLN A 277 -22.90 -9.88 -16.32
C GLN A 277 -23.28 -11.19 -15.63
N TRP A 278 -23.61 -11.10 -14.35
CA TRP A 278 -23.95 -12.24 -13.52
C TRP A 278 -25.37 -12.73 -13.80
N GLN A 279 -25.67 -13.95 -13.34
CA GLN A 279 -26.99 -14.57 -13.54
C GLN A 279 -28.13 -13.80 -12.86
N ASP A 280 -27.84 -13.04 -11.79
CA ASP A 280 -28.80 -12.18 -11.10
C ASP A 280 -29.04 -10.84 -11.82
N GLY A 281 -28.37 -10.61 -12.95
CA GLY A 281 -28.47 -9.38 -13.74
C GLY A 281 -27.54 -8.26 -13.26
N SER A 282 -26.82 -8.44 -12.15
CA SER A 282 -25.78 -7.50 -11.72
C SER A 282 -24.60 -7.53 -12.69
N THR A 283 -23.89 -6.41 -12.75
CA THR A 283 -22.71 -6.26 -13.61
C THR A 283 -21.50 -5.83 -12.80
N ASP A 284 -20.36 -6.47 -13.07
CA ASP A 284 -19.05 -6.05 -12.56
C ASP A 284 -18.12 -5.63 -13.70
N GLU A 285 -17.19 -4.73 -13.39
CA GLU A 285 -16.15 -4.29 -14.32
C GLU A 285 -14.78 -4.77 -13.85
N TYR A 286 -14.10 -5.53 -14.70
CA TYR A 286 -12.74 -6.02 -14.51
C TYR A 286 -11.80 -5.28 -15.44
N ARG A 287 -10.98 -4.40 -14.89
CA ARG A 287 -9.91 -3.74 -15.64
C ARG A 287 -8.76 -4.70 -15.80
N TYR A 288 -8.35 -4.99 -17.03
CA TYR A 288 -7.16 -5.79 -17.25
C TYR A 288 -5.99 -4.94 -17.71
N GLN A 289 -4.79 -5.33 -17.29
CA GLN A 289 -3.54 -4.75 -17.74
C GLN A 289 -2.50 -5.85 -17.85
N VAL A 290 -1.94 -6.05 -19.03
CA VAL A 290 -0.82 -6.96 -19.26
C VAL A 290 0.43 -6.36 -18.62
N THR A 291 1.16 -7.19 -17.89
CA THR A 291 2.42 -6.79 -17.28
C THR A 291 3.60 -7.08 -18.22
N GLY A 292 4.80 -6.62 -17.87
CA GLY A 292 6.02 -7.04 -18.56
C GLY A 292 6.43 -8.49 -18.26
N GLU A 293 5.75 -9.15 -17.34
CA GLU A 293 6.00 -10.54 -16.93
C GLU A 293 5.19 -11.50 -17.80
N SER A 294 5.86 -12.51 -18.37
CA SER A 294 5.24 -13.46 -19.29
C SER A 294 4.11 -14.22 -18.60
N GLY A 295 2.92 -14.17 -19.21
CA GLY A 295 1.75 -14.88 -18.69
C GLY A 295 1.11 -14.24 -17.46
N VAL A 296 1.51 -13.03 -17.05
CA VAL A 296 0.90 -12.33 -15.90
C VAL A 296 0.09 -11.13 -16.36
N ILE A 297 -1.19 -11.12 -15.96
CA ILE A 297 -2.15 -10.05 -16.22
C ILE A 297 -2.67 -9.55 -14.88
N LEU A 298 -2.77 -8.23 -14.74
CA LEU A 298 -3.49 -7.63 -13.64
C LEU A 298 -4.97 -7.62 -13.98
N PHE A 299 -5.80 -8.32 -13.21
CA PHE A 299 -7.25 -8.10 -13.22
C PHE A 299 -7.59 -7.26 -12.00
N ASN A 300 -8.14 -6.08 -12.22
CA ASN A 300 -8.50 -5.15 -11.16
C ASN A 300 -7.32 -4.74 -10.26
N GLY A 301 -6.10 -4.75 -10.81
CA GLY A 301 -4.85 -4.47 -10.08
C GLY A 301 -4.29 -5.67 -9.32
N ILE A 302 -4.99 -6.80 -9.31
CA ILE A 302 -4.53 -8.05 -8.70
C ILE A 302 -3.78 -8.86 -9.75
N LYS A 303 -2.58 -9.36 -9.41
CA LYS A 303 -1.79 -10.24 -10.29
C LYS A 303 -2.47 -11.59 -10.43
N PHE A 304 -2.63 -12.00 -11.69
CA PHE A 304 -3.04 -13.34 -12.06
C PHE A 304 -2.05 -13.92 -13.06
N ALA A 305 -1.56 -15.12 -12.76
CA ALA A 305 -0.72 -15.89 -13.67
C ALA A 305 -1.58 -16.84 -14.52
N TYR A 306 -1.29 -16.92 -15.81
CA TYR A 306 -1.91 -17.87 -16.73
C TYR A 306 -1.50 -19.29 -16.35
N ALA A 307 -2.48 -20.18 -16.20
CA ALA A 307 -2.28 -21.54 -15.74
C ALA A 307 -2.82 -22.61 -16.71
N GLY A 308 -3.18 -22.20 -17.93
CA GLY A 308 -3.52 -23.12 -19.02
C GLY A 308 -4.80 -22.77 -19.74
N ALA A 309 -5.13 -23.61 -20.72
CA ALA A 309 -6.33 -23.47 -21.53
C ALA A 309 -7.60 -23.54 -20.66
N PRO A 310 -8.67 -22.82 -21.04
CA PRO A 310 -9.92 -22.85 -20.28
C PRO A 310 -10.65 -24.18 -20.47
N GLU A 311 -11.21 -24.71 -19.38
CA GLU A 311 -12.02 -25.93 -19.35
C GLU A 311 -13.50 -25.54 -19.42
N CYS A 312 -13.94 -25.17 -20.62
CA CYS A 312 -15.30 -24.74 -20.88
C CYS A 312 -16.17 -25.96 -21.18
N GLY A 313 -17.11 -26.27 -20.29
CA GLY A 313 -18.14 -27.31 -20.44
C GLY A 313 -19.52 -26.73 -20.67
#